data_AF-A0A2M8SBV1-F1
#
_entry.id   AF-A0A2M8SBV1-F1
#
_cell.length_a   1.000
_cell.length_b   1.000
_cell.length_c   1.000
_cell.angle_alpha   90.00
_cell.angle_beta   90.00
_cell.angle_gamma   90.00
#
_symmetry.space_group_name_H-M   'P 1'
#
loop_
_entity.id
_entity.type
_entity.pdbx_description
1 polymer ?
#
loop_
_entity_poly.entity_id
_entity_poly.type
_entity_poly.pdbx_seq_one_letter_code
_entity_poly.pdbx_strand_id
1 'polypeptide(L)'
;MNAILIERTLPSGQTLQLVQGDITAETTDAIVNAANEHLQHGGGVAWAIVRRGGDVIQRESDEWVRTHGTVTHAEPAWTSGGNLPCRYVIHAVGPVWGDTQPAGCFAKSGAGREEDAKLTAAVTGSMKVAERLGLSSLAIPALSTGIFGFPKERAAGVIFSA
;
A
#
# COMPACT_ATOMS: atom_id res chain seq x y z
N MET A 1 13.64 14.49 -7.76
CA MET A 1 12.32 14.77 -8.36
C MET A 1 11.81 13.49 -8.94
N ASN A 2 10.53 13.19 -8.72
CA ASN A 2 9.89 12.01 -9.29
C ASN A 2 9.57 12.28 -10.77
N ALA A 3 9.77 11.29 -11.62
CA ALA A 3 9.62 11.42 -13.06
C ALA A 3 8.41 10.62 -13.54
N ILE A 4 7.47 11.30 -14.20
CA ILE A 4 6.34 10.63 -14.88
C ILE A 4 6.91 9.96 -16.14
N LEU A 5 6.85 8.63 -16.17
CA LEU A 5 7.29 7.83 -17.33
C LEU A 5 6.16 7.69 -18.35
N ILE A 6 4.94 7.48 -17.85
CA ILE A 6 3.74 7.26 -18.65
C ILE A 6 2.57 7.97 -17.97
N GLU A 7 1.73 8.64 -18.75
CA GLU A 7 0.45 9.20 -18.32
C GLU A 7 -0.65 8.74 -19.27
N ARG A 8 -1.81 8.39 -18.72
CA ARG A 8 -3.01 8.03 -19.47
C ARG A 8 -4.25 8.58 -18.80
N THR A 9 -5.13 9.21 -19.56
CA THR A 9 -6.49 9.52 -19.13
C THR A 9 -7.38 8.33 -19.42
N LEU A 10 -8.07 7.82 -18.40
CA LEU A 10 -9.04 6.74 -18.51
C LEU A 10 -10.35 7.28 -19.12
N PRO A 11 -11.18 6.44 -19.76
CA PRO A 11 -12.48 6.85 -20.31
C PRO A 11 -13.41 7.51 -19.29
N SER A 12 -13.23 7.18 -18.00
CA SER A 12 -13.97 7.75 -16.87
C SER A 12 -13.43 9.12 -16.39
N GLY A 13 -12.38 9.66 -17.03
CA GLY A 13 -11.85 11.01 -16.81
C GLY A 13 -10.69 11.10 -15.81
N GLN A 14 -10.36 10.02 -15.09
CA GLN A 14 -9.21 10.00 -14.18
C GLN A 14 -7.89 9.86 -14.94
N THR A 15 -6.82 10.41 -14.37
CA THR A 15 -5.45 10.25 -14.89
C THR A 15 -4.72 9.17 -14.12
N LEU A 16 -4.14 8.21 -14.84
CA LEU A 16 -3.23 7.20 -14.32
C LEU A 16 -1.80 7.54 -14.75
N GLN A 17 -0.88 7.61 -13.79
CA GLN A 17 0.54 7.89 -14.04
C GLN A 17 1.40 6.73 -13.55
N LEU A 18 2.38 6.33 -14.38
CA LEU A 18 3.51 5.51 -13.95
C LEU A 18 4.66 6.44 -13.61
N VAL A 19 5.03 6.48 -12.33
CA VAL A 19 6.04 7.40 -11.81
C VAL A 19 7.24 6.63 -11.30
N GLN A 20 8.44 7.06 -11.69
CA GLN A 20 9.70 6.58 -11.13
C GLN A 20 10.26 7.61 -10.17
N GLY A 21 10.43 7.22 -8.91
CA GLY A 21 10.94 8.13 -7.89
C GLY A 21 10.83 7.60 -6.47
N ASP A 22 10.83 8.54 -5.53
CA ASP A 22 10.70 8.31 -4.09
C ASP A 22 9.27 8.67 -3.66
N ILE A 23 8.50 7.67 -3.22
CA ILE A 23 7.11 7.87 -2.80
C ILE A 23 6.97 8.90 -1.67
N THR A 24 8.02 9.08 -0.85
CA THR A 24 8.02 10.04 0.25
C THR A 24 8.16 11.50 -0.23
N ALA A 25 8.38 11.71 -1.52
CA ALA A 25 8.42 13.01 -2.18
C ALA A 25 7.20 13.27 -3.10
N GLU A 26 6.24 12.34 -3.16
CA GLU A 26 4.99 12.52 -3.93
C GLU A 26 4.11 13.61 -3.33
N THR A 27 3.56 14.47 -4.18
CA THR A 27 2.70 15.61 -3.77
C THR A 27 1.21 15.30 -3.94
N THR A 28 0.83 14.03 -3.97
CA THR A 28 -0.57 13.60 -4.02
C THR A 28 -1.25 13.85 -2.66
N ASP A 29 -2.59 13.89 -2.64
CA ASP A 29 -3.34 14.09 -1.40
C ASP A 29 -3.04 13.00 -0.37
N ALA A 30 -2.84 11.76 -0.82
CA ALA A 30 -2.31 10.68 0.01
C ALA A 30 -1.29 9.82 -0.73
N ILE A 31 -0.45 9.16 0.06
CA ILE A 31 0.38 8.05 -0.41
C ILE A 31 -0.06 6.76 0.29
N VAL A 32 0.11 5.63 -0.38
CA VAL A 32 -0.08 4.31 0.23
C VAL A 32 1.25 3.81 0.79
N ASN A 33 1.23 3.34 2.02
CA ASN A 33 2.31 2.61 2.65
C ASN A 33 2.08 1.09 2.51
N ALA A 34 3.11 0.34 2.15
CA ALA A 34 3.11 -1.13 2.24
C ALA A 34 3.39 -1.55 3.69
N ALA A 35 2.33 -1.74 4.47
CA ALA A 35 2.38 -2.01 5.89
C ALA A 35 2.18 -3.50 6.24
N ASN A 36 2.46 -3.86 7.49
CA ASN A 36 1.98 -5.09 8.12
C ASN A 36 0.72 -4.82 8.97
N GLU A 37 0.03 -5.88 9.38
CA GLU A 37 -1.23 -5.82 10.13
C GLU A 37 -1.14 -5.12 11.51
N HIS A 38 0.07 -5.00 12.06
CA HIS A 38 0.33 -4.31 13.33
C HIS A 38 0.78 -2.85 13.16
N LEU A 39 0.84 -2.36 11.91
CA LEU A 39 1.34 -1.04 11.55
C LEU A 39 2.71 -0.69 12.15
N GLN A 40 3.60 -1.68 12.25
CA GLN A 40 4.97 -1.48 12.76
C GLN A 40 5.92 -1.22 11.59
N HIS A 41 6.35 0.03 11.42
CA HIS A 41 7.03 0.50 10.20
C HIS A 41 8.56 0.34 10.25
N GLY A 42 9.04 -0.87 10.53
CA GLY A 42 10.46 -1.15 10.80
C GLY A 42 11.36 -1.38 9.58
N GLY A 43 10.80 -1.54 8.37
CA GLY A 43 11.60 -1.83 7.17
C GLY A 43 10.97 -1.41 5.85
N GLY A 44 11.76 -1.52 4.78
CA GLY A 44 11.31 -1.24 3.41
C GLY A 44 10.77 0.18 3.22
N VAL A 45 9.73 0.30 2.39
CA VAL A 45 9.07 1.59 2.12
C VAL A 45 8.39 2.17 3.35
N ALA A 46 7.86 1.33 4.25
CA ALA A 46 7.24 1.77 5.50
C ALA A 46 8.22 2.54 6.39
N TRP A 47 9.45 2.03 6.52
CA TRP A 47 10.49 2.73 7.25
C TRP A 47 10.91 4.04 6.58
N ALA A 48 11.00 4.07 5.24
CA ALA A 48 11.31 5.30 4.51
C ALA A 48 10.23 6.38 4.75
N ILE A 49 8.95 5.97 4.76
CA ILE A 49 7.79 6.84 5.04
C ILE A 49 7.87 7.40 6.46
N VAL A 50 8.05 6.57 7.49
CA VAL A 50 8.16 7.07 8.88
C VAL A 50 9.41 7.92 9.08
N ARG A 51 10.55 7.53 8.50
CA ARG A 51 11.80 8.28 8.62
C ARG A 51 11.67 9.70 8.07
N ARG A 52 10.94 9.90 6.96
CA ARG A 52 10.75 11.23 6.37
C ARG A 52 9.55 11.96 6.95
N GLY A 53 8.44 11.27 7.16
CA GLY A 53 7.20 11.84 7.67
C GLY A 53 7.22 12.13 9.17
N GLY A 54 8.16 11.56 9.91
CA GLY A 54 8.32 11.77 11.35
C GLY A 54 7.65 10.69 12.20
N ASP A 55 8.00 10.69 13.49
CA ASP A 55 7.51 9.77 14.51
C ASP A 55 5.99 9.80 14.69
N VAL A 56 5.35 10.92 14.35
CA VAL A 56 3.88 11.09 14.38
C VAL A 56 3.14 9.99 13.62
N ILE A 57 3.67 9.53 12.49
CA ILE A 57 3.04 8.46 11.69
C ILE A 57 2.99 7.14 12.49
N GLN A 58 4.09 6.80 13.18
CA GLN A 58 4.12 5.59 14.01
C GLN A 58 3.23 5.75 15.25
N ARG A 59 3.24 6.90 15.90
CA ARG A 59 2.38 7.18 17.06
C ARG A 59 0.89 7.08 16.72
N GLU A 60 0.47 7.67 15.59
CA GLU A 60 -0.91 7.57 15.10
C GLU A 60 -1.27 6.14 14.67
N SER A 61 -0.30 5.42 14.09
CA SER A 61 -0.46 3.99 13.76
C SER A 61 -0.70 3.13 15.01
N ASP A 62 0.10 3.33 16.06
CA ASP A 62 -0.03 2.60 17.32
C ASP A 62 -1.39 2.90 17.99
N GLU A 63 -1.83 4.16 17.97
CA GLU A 63 -3.15 4.55 18.45
C GLU A 63 -4.29 3.95 17.62
N TRP A 64 -4.13 3.92 16.30
CA TRP A 64 -5.09 3.30 15.40
C TRP A 64 -5.30 1.82 15.77
N VAL A 65 -4.20 1.07 15.90
CA VAL A 65 -4.24 -0.37 16.24
C VAL A 65 -4.82 -0.59 17.64
N ARG A 66 -4.47 0.26 18.61
CA ARG A 66 -5.06 0.22 19.97
C ARG A 66 -6.57 0.39 19.96
N THR A 67 -7.10 1.17 19.00
CA THR A 67 -8.53 1.53 18.95
C THR A 67 -9.34 0.57 18.08
N HIS A 68 -8.78 0.09 16.98
CA HIS A 68 -9.51 -0.66 15.95
C HIS A 68 -9.06 -2.12 15.81
N GLY A 69 -7.96 -2.52 16.46
CA GLY A 69 -7.34 -3.84 16.28
C GLY A 69 -6.36 -3.89 15.11
N THR A 70 -6.03 -5.09 14.65
CA THR A 70 -5.11 -5.29 13.51
C THR A 70 -5.74 -4.94 12.18
N VAL A 71 -4.95 -4.42 11.25
CA VAL A 71 -5.39 -4.00 9.92
C VAL A 71 -5.55 -5.21 9.00
N THR A 72 -6.67 -5.27 8.29
CA THR A 72 -6.95 -6.34 7.32
C THR A 72 -6.55 -5.92 5.90
N HIS A 73 -6.45 -6.88 4.98
CA HIS A 73 -6.21 -6.57 3.57
C HIS A 73 -7.29 -5.66 2.95
N ALA A 74 -8.56 -5.83 3.35
CA ALA A 74 -9.68 -5.12 2.72
C ALA A 74 -9.98 -3.74 3.34
N GLU A 75 -9.48 -3.48 4.55
CA GLU A 75 -9.76 -2.27 5.31
C GLU A 75 -8.45 -1.61 5.80
N PRO A 76 -7.73 -0.91 4.91
CA PRO A 76 -6.51 -0.19 5.28
C PRO A 76 -6.76 0.86 6.36
N ALA A 77 -5.79 1.00 7.28
CA ALA A 77 -5.74 2.10 8.22
C ALA A 77 -5.24 3.38 7.52
N TRP A 78 -5.35 4.53 8.21
CA TRP A 78 -4.78 5.78 7.73
C TRP A 78 -4.33 6.66 8.90
N THR A 79 -3.33 7.49 8.64
CA THR A 79 -2.78 8.50 9.56
C THR A 79 -2.61 9.83 8.82
N SER A 80 -2.25 10.89 9.55
CA SER A 80 -1.74 12.12 8.93
C SER A 80 -0.46 11.86 8.13
N GLY A 81 -0.14 12.76 7.21
CA GLY A 81 1.11 12.74 6.43
C GLY A 81 2.36 13.11 7.24
N GLY A 82 2.21 13.65 8.46
CA GLY A 82 3.31 14.24 9.21
C GLY A 82 4.05 15.31 8.40
N ASN A 83 5.36 15.13 8.21
CA ASN A 83 6.23 16.01 7.43
C ASN A 83 6.24 15.72 5.91
N LEU A 84 5.48 14.74 5.43
CA LEU A 84 5.41 14.41 4.01
C LEU A 84 4.62 15.49 3.25
N PRO A 85 4.88 15.67 1.95
CA PRO A 85 4.10 16.58 1.11
C PRO A 85 2.73 16.00 0.69
N CYS A 86 2.07 15.26 1.58
CA CYS A 86 0.73 14.71 1.41
C CYS A 86 -0.10 14.94 2.69
N ARG A 87 -1.42 14.86 2.58
CA ARG A 87 -2.33 15.06 3.73
C ARG A 87 -2.40 13.82 4.60
N TYR A 88 -2.40 12.64 3.97
CA TYR A 88 -2.56 11.35 4.65
C TYR A 88 -1.58 10.29 4.15
N VAL A 89 -1.30 9.32 5.03
CA VAL A 89 -0.72 8.02 4.66
C VAL A 89 -1.78 6.95 4.85
N ILE A 90 -2.05 6.17 3.80
CA ILE A 90 -2.97 5.02 3.85
C ILE A 90 -2.13 3.75 4.00
N HIS A 91 -2.33 2.99 5.06
CA HIS A 91 -1.53 1.81 5.40
C HIS A 91 -2.20 0.54 4.89
N ALA A 92 -1.78 0.11 3.69
CA ALA A 92 -2.30 -1.09 3.06
C ALA A 92 -1.49 -2.32 3.47
N VAL A 93 -2.18 -3.36 3.93
CA VAL A 93 -1.56 -4.66 4.25
C VAL A 93 -1.69 -5.55 3.04
N GLY A 94 -0.58 -5.79 2.34
CA GLY A 94 -0.52 -6.76 1.25
C GLY A 94 -0.28 -8.19 1.77
N PRO A 95 -0.50 -9.23 0.95
CA PRO A 95 -0.18 -10.61 1.34
C PRO A 95 1.33 -10.87 1.30
N VAL A 96 1.78 -11.81 2.14
CA VAL A 96 3.08 -12.48 2.02
C VAL A 96 2.95 -13.60 0.98
N TRP A 97 3.85 -13.62 -0.01
CA TRP A 97 3.78 -14.57 -1.10
C TRP A 97 4.11 -15.99 -0.64
N GLY A 98 3.16 -16.92 -0.86
CA GLY A 98 3.33 -18.34 -0.53
C GLY A 98 3.02 -18.71 0.93
N ASP A 99 2.50 -17.76 1.72
CA ASP A 99 2.12 -17.95 3.13
C ASP A 99 0.72 -18.58 3.30
N THR A 100 0.06 -18.93 2.19
CA THR A 100 -1.30 -19.53 2.16
C THR A 100 -1.32 -21.04 2.45
N GLN A 101 -0.25 -21.60 3.04
CA GLN A 101 -0.15 -23.05 3.26
C GLN A 101 -0.42 -23.45 4.72
N PRO A 102 -1.23 -24.52 4.95
CA PRO A 102 -1.22 -25.22 6.23
C PRO A 102 0.20 -25.70 6.56
N ALA A 103 0.60 -25.60 7.82
CA ALA A 103 1.87 -26.14 8.29
C ALA A 103 2.01 -27.62 7.90
N GLY A 104 3.06 -27.97 7.13
CA GLY A 104 3.38 -29.35 6.76
C GLY A 104 3.19 -29.75 5.29
N CYS A 105 2.70 -28.86 4.42
CA CYS A 105 2.69 -29.11 2.98
C CYS A 105 3.99 -28.65 2.30
N PHE A 106 4.63 -29.54 1.51
CA PHE A 106 5.87 -29.26 0.78
C PHE A 106 5.64 -28.81 -0.67
N ALA A 107 4.38 -28.66 -1.11
CA ALA A 107 4.03 -28.34 -2.49
C ALA A 107 3.54 -26.89 -2.64
N LYS A 108 4.34 -26.06 -3.33
CA LYS A 108 4.04 -24.66 -3.69
C LYS A 108 2.97 -24.49 -4.79
N SER A 109 2.08 -25.46 -5.00
CA SER A 109 1.19 -25.50 -6.17
C SER A 109 -0.10 -24.67 -6.03
N GLY A 110 -0.35 -24.05 -4.87
CA GLY A 110 -1.53 -23.21 -4.60
C GLY A 110 -1.28 -21.70 -4.48
N ALA A 111 -0.01 -21.28 -4.39
CA ALA A 111 0.34 -19.87 -4.23
C ALA A 111 -0.07 -19.07 -5.47
N GLY A 112 -0.85 -18.01 -5.27
CA GLY A 112 -1.12 -17.00 -6.26
C GLY A 112 -2.57 -16.56 -6.33
N ARG A 113 -3.57 -17.45 -6.34
CA ARG A 113 -4.97 -17.00 -6.50
C ARG A 113 -5.48 -16.26 -5.27
N GLU A 114 -5.19 -16.77 -4.08
CA GLU A 114 -5.60 -16.13 -2.84
C GLU A 114 -4.77 -14.87 -2.57
N GLU A 115 -3.47 -14.92 -2.81
CA GLU A 115 -2.60 -13.73 -2.71
C GLU A 115 -2.99 -12.65 -3.74
N ASP A 116 -3.36 -13.01 -4.97
CA ASP A 116 -3.90 -12.06 -5.94
C ASP A 116 -5.14 -11.36 -5.37
N ALA A 117 -6.09 -12.12 -4.82
CA ALA A 117 -7.31 -11.57 -4.23
C ALA A 117 -7.01 -10.65 -3.02
N LYS A 118 -6.06 -11.04 -2.16
CA LYS A 118 -5.60 -10.22 -1.01
C LYS A 118 -4.91 -8.94 -1.46
N LEU A 119 -4.09 -9.00 -2.51
CA LEU A 119 -3.44 -7.81 -3.08
C LEU A 119 -4.47 -6.88 -3.74
N THR A 120 -5.43 -7.42 -4.50
CA THR A 120 -6.58 -6.65 -5.03
C THR A 120 -7.36 -5.98 -3.90
N ALA A 121 -7.63 -6.70 -2.80
CA ALA A 121 -8.32 -6.13 -1.65
C ALA A 121 -7.54 -4.96 -1.02
N ALA A 122 -6.22 -5.07 -0.89
CA ALA A 122 -5.36 -4.00 -0.37
C ALA A 122 -5.37 -2.74 -1.25
N VAL A 123 -5.31 -2.91 -2.58
CA VAL A 123 -5.34 -1.81 -3.54
C VAL A 123 -6.72 -1.15 -3.55
N THR A 124 -7.79 -1.92 -3.76
CA THR A 124 -9.16 -1.38 -3.80
C THR A 124 -9.61 -0.80 -2.46
N GLY A 125 -9.19 -1.40 -1.34
CA GLY A 125 -9.40 -0.86 -0.01
C GLY A 125 -8.75 0.50 0.17
N SER A 126 -7.54 0.70 -0.36
CA SER A 126 -6.85 1.99 -0.30
C SER A 126 -7.58 3.06 -1.09
N MET A 127 -8.09 2.73 -2.28
CA MET A 127 -8.91 3.65 -3.08
C MET A 127 -10.22 4.02 -2.36
N LYS A 128 -10.88 3.05 -1.71
CA LYS A 128 -12.08 3.31 -0.89
C LYS A 128 -11.80 4.22 0.29
N VAL A 129 -10.65 4.06 0.95
CA VAL A 129 -10.23 4.97 2.04
C VAL A 129 -9.98 6.38 1.49
N ALA A 130 -9.30 6.51 0.36
CA ALA A 130 -9.09 7.80 -0.30
C ALA A 130 -10.41 8.49 -0.67
N GLU A 131 -11.39 7.73 -1.18
CA GLU A 131 -12.74 8.22 -1.46
C GLU A 131 -13.46 8.71 -0.19
N ARG A 132 -13.43 7.92 0.90
CA ARG A 132 -14.03 8.30 2.20
C ARG A 132 -13.41 9.57 2.79
N LEU A 133 -12.12 9.79 2.55
CA LEU A 133 -11.38 10.98 2.98
C LEU A 133 -11.55 12.17 2.01
N GLY A 134 -12.28 12.01 0.91
CA GLY A 134 -12.53 13.07 -0.08
C GLY A 134 -11.28 13.51 -0.82
N LEU A 135 -10.36 12.58 -1.13
CA LEU A 135 -9.09 12.86 -1.78
C LEU A 135 -9.21 12.82 -3.31
N SER A 136 -8.43 13.66 -3.99
CA SER A 136 -8.42 13.79 -5.45
C SER A 136 -7.25 13.07 -6.13
N SER A 137 -6.20 12.70 -5.37
CA SER A 137 -5.02 12.01 -5.89
C SER A 137 -4.41 11.04 -4.88
N LEU A 138 -3.92 9.90 -5.38
CA LEU A 138 -3.35 8.82 -4.57
C LEU A 138 -2.14 8.21 -5.27
N ALA A 139 -1.01 8.11 -4.57
CA ALA A 139 0.17 7.39 -5.06
C ALA A 139 0.27 6.00 -4.39
N ILE A 140 0.40 4.94 -5.18
CA ILE A 140 0.48 3.56 -4.69
C ILE A 140 1.84 2.95 -5.05
N PRO A 141 2.63 2.43 -4.10
CA PRO A 141 3.88 1.75 -4.41
C PRO A 141 3.61 0.34 -4.94
N ALA A 142 4.66 -0.36 -5.38
CA ALA A 142 4.57 -1.78 -5.72
C ALA A 142 4.35 -2.65 -4.45
N LEU A 143 3.10 -2.71 -3.99
CA LEU A 143 2.69 -3.43 -2.79
C LEU A 143 3.14 -4.90 -2.84
N SER A 144 3.57 -5.42 -1.70
CA SER A 144 4.08 -6.78 -1.50
C SER A 144 5.32 -7.22 -2.30
N THR A 145 5.85 -6.42 -3.25
CA THR A 145 6.98 -6.87 -4.10
C THR A 145 8.36 -6.76 -3.47
N GLY A 146 8.43 -6.23 -2.25
CA GLY A 146 9.66 -6.10 -1.46
C GLY A 146 9.84 -7.28 -0.51
N ILE A 147 9.81 -7.00 0.80
CA ILE A 147 9.99 -7.99 1.88
C ILE A 147 8.99 -9.16 1.75
N PHE A 148 7.75 -8.90 1.32
CA PHE A 148 6.70 -9.91 1.17
C PHE A 148 6.84 -10.80 -0.08
N GLY A 149 7.82 -10.53 -0.96
CA GLY A 149 8.26 -11.46 -2.00
C GLY A 149 7.29 -11.71 -3.16
N PHE A 150 6.23 -10.90 -3.32
CA PHE A 150 5.26 -11.06 -4.41
C PHE A 150 5.94 -10.86 -5.79
N PRO A 151 5.79 -11.78 -6.76
CA PRO A 151 6.41 -11.65 -8.08
C PRO A 151 6.02 -10.35 -8.77
N LYS A 152 7.00 -9.51 -9.11
CA LYS A 152 6.80 -8.14 -9.62
C LYS A 152 5.86 -8.07 -10.82
N GLU A 153 6.06 -8.94 -11.82
CA GLU A 153 5.23 -8.99 -13.03
C GLU A 153 3.75 -9.29 -12.69
N ARG A 154 3.52 -10.23 -11.78
CA ARG A 154 2.18 -10.60 -11.35
C ARG A 154 1.55 -9.51 -10.51
N ALA A 155 2.29 -8.94 -9.56
CA ALA A 155 1.82 -7.82 -8.74
C ALA A 155 1.44 -6.63 -9.59
N ALA A 156 2.24 -6.28 -10.60
CA ALA A 156 1.92 -5.19 -11.53
C ALA A 156 0.58 -5.45 -12.25
N GLY A 157 0.36 -6.67 -12.75
CA GLY A 157 -0.92 -7.05 -13.36
C GLY A 157 -2.11 -6.98 -12.40
N VAL A 158 -1.94 -7.44 -11.16
CA VAL A 158 -2.98 -7.39 -10.12
C VAL A 158 -3.28 -5.96 -9.68
N ILE A 159 -2.26 -5.14 -9.42
CA ILE A 159 -2.41 -3.74 -9.02
C ILE A 159 -3.06 -2.91 -10.14
N PHE A 160 -2.67 -3.15 -11.39
CA PHE A 160 -3.25 -2.44 -12.54
C PHE A 160 -4.70 -2.81 -12.81
N SER A 161 -5.10 -4.05 -12.49
CA SER A 161 -6.46 -4.55 -12.74
C SER A 161 -7.45 -4.25 -11.60
N ALA A 162 -6.92 -3.92 -10.41
CA ALA A 162 -7.69 -3.60 -9.20
C ALA A 162 -8.31 -2.20 -9.28
#